data_AF-A0A956E3F6-F1
#
_entry.id   AF-A0A956E3F6-F1
#
_cell.length_a   1.000
_cell.length_b   1.000
_cell.length_c   1.000
_cell.angle_alpha   90.00
_cell.angle_beta   90.00
_cell.angle_gamma   90.00
#
_symmetry.space_group_name_H-M   'P 1'
#
loop_
_entity.id
_entity.type
_entity.pdbx_description
1 polymer ?
#
loop_
_entity_poly.entity_id
_entity_poly.type
_entity_poly.pdbx_seq_one_letter_code
_entity_poly.pdbx_strand_id
1 'polypeptide(L)'
;MANKQLFKSGKGRLLPRAKAKNQEGAIAYAFGPKHALAQFAATGTLSATFYASAESQLEQLIGFADQVSPEFLAKTAIYMRQQGFMKDSPALLVALLSTKDARLTRLVFPRVIDNAKMLRNFVQILRSGVLGRKSLGTMPKALVRGFLDAKSDLALFRDGVGNDPSLADVIKMVHPKPASPARSALYGYLLNKPHDASLLPAEVQAFENFKADPKGASEVPDVPFQMLTALPLGKREWQAIARRAGWQMTRMNLNTFLRHGVFEDSELAQTVAKRLGNPRLVAQARVFPYQLLMAYKAAGTELPAVIREALQDAMEHATQSVPAFAQRVVVLPDVSGSMRSPVTGYRKGATSAATCVDVAALIASVVLRNHKDARVLPFEHRVVDIQLNPRDSVMTNAQKLASVGGGGTSLSAPLEKLNRERAKADLVIYVSDNESWVDDKRRGATELLRQWEQFKLRSPAAKLVCIDL
;
A
#
# COMPACT_ATOMS: atom_id res chain seq x y z
N MET A 1 -12.80 32.93 -50.47
CA MET A 1 -12.45 32.16 -49.24
C MET A 1 -13.11 32.82 -48.05
N ALA A 2 -13.91 32.10 -47.26
CA ALA A 2 -14.61 32.66 -46.11
C ALA A 2 -13.63 33.12 -45.01
N ASN A 3 -13.88 34.29 -44.42
CA ASN A 3 -13.05 34.86 -43.36
C ASN A 3 -13.15 34.02 -42.07
N LYS A 4 -12.12 33.22 -41.80
CA LYS A 4 -12.07 32.26 -40.68
C LYS A 4 -12.05 32.94 -39.29
N GLN A 5 -11.83 34.25 -39.18
CA GLN A 5 -11.94 34.97 -37.92
C GLN A 5 -13.39 35.38 -37.60
N LEU A 6 -14.21 35.65 -38.62
CA LEU A 6 -15.61 36.08 -38.48
C LEU A 6 -16.60 34.89 -38.48
N PHE A 7 -16.31 33.83 -39.24
CA PHE A 7 -17.14 32.61 -39.33
C PHE A 7 -16.60 31.49 -38.42
N LYS A 8 -16.43 31.77 -37.13
CA LYS A 8 -16.24 30.68 -36.15
C LYS A 8 -17.55 29.91 -36.05
N SER A 9 -17.56 28.64 -36.46
CA SER A 9 -18.64 27.71 -36.14
C SER A 9 -18.87 27.74 -34.63
N GLY A 10 -20.06 28.23 -34.24
CA GLY A 10 -20.35 28.51 -32.84
C GLY A 10 -20.51 27.26 -31.97
N LYS A 11 -20.12 27.45 -30.70
CA LYS A 11 -20.60 26.80 -29.47
C LYS A 11 -20.16 25.36 -29.18
N GLY A 12 -19.17 25.29 -28.29
CA GLY A 12 -18.90 24.12 -27.43
C GLY A 12 -17.99 23.10 -28.10
N ARG A 13 -16.81 22.88 -27.52
CA ARG A 13 -15.99 21.70 -27.84
C ARG A 13 -16.90 20.48 -27.63
N LEU A 14 -17.26 19.78 -28.72
CA LEU A 14 -18.03 18.55 -28.64
C LEU A 14 -17.32 17.61 -27.67
N LEU A 15 -17.96 17.32 -26.54
CA LEU A 15 -17.37 16.49 -25.51
C LEU A 15 -17.18 15.06 -26.05
N PRO A 16 -16.06 14.40 -25.71
CA PRO A 16 -15.80 13.06 -26.17
C PRO A 16 -16.92 12.13 -25.68
N ARG A 17 -17.43 11.30 -26.59
CA ARG A 17 -18.41 10.27 -26.24
C ARG A 17 -17.75 9.22 -25.35
N ALA A 18 -18.41 8.85 -24.26
CA ALA A 18 -18.07 7.68 -23.46
C ALA A 18 -18.33 6.42 -24.30
N LYS A 19 -17.35 5.53 -24.34
CA LYS A 19 -17.37 4.29 -25.16
C LYS A 19 -17.19 3.02 -24.34
N ALA A 20 -16.85 3.15 -23.06
CA ALA A 20 -16.73 2.04 -22.13
C ALA A 20 -17.97 1.99 -21.22
N LYS A 21 -18.04 0.95 -20.41
CA LYS A 21 -18.98 0.85 -19.29
C LYS A 21 -18.22 0.60 -17.99
N ASN A 22 -18.77 1.09 -16.89
CA ASN A 22 -18.30 0.74 -15.55
C ASN A 22 -18.92 -0.59 -15.08
N GLN A 23 -18.65 -1.01 -13.83
CA GLN A 23 -19.13 -2.29 -13.31
C GLN A 23 -20.64 -2.30 -13.10
N GLU A 24 -21.25 -1.14 -12.85
CA GLU A 24 -22.72 -0.95 -12.79
C GLU A 24 -23.38 -0.85 -14.18
N GLY A 25 -22.60 -0.99 -15.27
CA GLY A 25 -23.10 -0.99 -16.64
C GLY A 25 -23.43 0.38 -17.24
N ALA A 26 -23.19 1.47 -16.49
CA ALA A 26 -23.32 2.86 -16.93
C ALA A 26 -22.14 3.28 -17.83
N ILE A 27 -22.33 4.31 -18.67
CA ILE A 27 -21.29 4.73 -19.62
C ILE A 27 -20.07 5.36 -18.91
N ALA A 28 -18.87 5.01 -19.36
CA ALA A 28 -17.62 5.46 -18.77
C ALA A 28 -16.51 5.70 -19.81
N TYR A 29 -15.38 6.24 -19.34
CA TYR A 29 -14.17 6.42 -20.13
C TYR A 29 -13.12 5.40 -19.70
N ALA A 30 -12.61 4.61 -20.64
CA ALA A 30 -11.51 3.69 -20.37
C ALA A 30 -10.19 4.45 -20.16
N PHE A 31 -9.38 4.00 -19.23
CA PHE A 31 -8.01 4.50 -19.06
C PHE A 31 -7.14 4.11 -20.25
N GLY A 32 -6.20 5.00 -20.62
CA GLY A 32 -5.13 4.63 -21.54
C GLY A 32 -4.16 3.63 -20.89
N PRO A 33 -3.45 2.78 -21.65
CA PRO A 33 -2.65 1.68 -21.10
C PRO A 33 -1.62 2.10 -20.04
N LYS A 34 -0.96 3.25 -20.25
CA LYS A 34 0.01 3.79 -19.27
C LYS A 34 -0.64 4.19 -17.95
N HIS A 35 -1.84 4.78 -18.01
CA HIS A 35 -2.60 5.16 -16.81
C HIS A 35 -3.06 3.90 -16.10
N ALA A 36 -3.73 2.99 -16.82
CA ALA A 36 -4.24 1.74 -16.27
C ALA A 36 -3.14 0.95 -15.55
N LEU A 37 -1.97 0.77 -16.18
CA LEU A 37 -0.84 0.11 -15.55
C LEU A 37 -0.36 0.84 -14.29
N ALA A 38 -0.19 2.16 -14.34
CA ALA A 38 0.36 2.93 -13.22
C ALA A 38 -0.60 2.95 -12.03
N GLN A 39 -1.90 3.14 -12.26
CA GLN A 39 -2.95 3.11 -11.25
C GLN A 39 -3.01 1.72 -10.63
N PHE A 40 -3.17 0.69 -11.46
CA PHE A 40 -3.34 -0.68 -10.99
C PHE A 40 -2.10 -1.20 -10.24
N ALA A 41 -0.89 -0.83 -10.67
CA ALA A 41 0.32 -1.20 -9.96
C ALA A 41 0.48 -0.48 -8.59
N ALA A 42 -0.18 0.68 -8.42
CA ALA A 42 -0.15 1.48 -7.18
C ALA A 42 -1.24 1.08 -6.18
N THR A 43 -2.43 0.71 -6.67
CA THR A 43 -3.61 0.40 -5.83
C THR A 43 -3.89 -1.09 -5.74
N GLY A 44 -3.50 -1.87 -6.75
CA GLY A 44 -3.73 -3.31 -6.81
C GLY A 44 -2.97 -4.05 -5.71
N THR A 45 -3.72 -4.83 -4.93
CA THR A 45 -3.18 -5.67 -3.85
C THR A 45 -2.92 -7.11 -4.28
N LEU A 46 -3.27 -7.48 -5.53
CA LEU A 46 -3.28 -8.87 -6.03
C LEU A 46 -4.06 -9.79 -5.07
N SER A 47 -5.16 -9.27 -4.52
CA SER A 47 -6.10 -9.96 -3.65
C SER A 47 -7.53 -9.69 -4.14
N ALA A 48 -8.48 -10.55 -3.79
CA ALA A 48 -9.88 -10.30 -4.16
C ALA A 48 -10.38 -8.96 -3.61
N THR A 49 -11.02 -8.14 -4.44
CA THR A 49 -11.74 -6.90 -4.10
C THR A 49 -13.26 -7.10 -4.24
N PHE A 50 -14.06 -6.05 -4.02
CA PHE A 50 -15.53 -6.15 -4.18
C PHE A 50 -15.94 -6.55 -5.62
N TYR A 51 -15.21 -6.06 -6.62
CA TYR A 51 -15.53 -6.29 -8.04
C TYR A 51 -14.61 -7.26 -8.79
N ALA A 52 -13.49 -7.73 -8.20
CA ALA A 52 -12.51 -8.55 -8.92
C ALA A 52 -11.85 -9.63 -8.06
N SER A 53 -11.58 -10.82 -8.63
CA SER A 53 -10.76 -11.85 -7.99
C SER A 53 -9.27 -11.55 -8.11
N ALA A 54 -8.43 -12.18 -7.27
CA ALA A 54 -6.99 -12.02 -7.33
C ALA A 54 -6.39 -12.44 -8.68
N GLU A 55 -6.94 -13.49 -9.29
CA GLU A 55 -6.55 -14.01 -10.60
C GLU A 55 -6.87 -13.01 -11.70
N SER A 56 -8.08 -12.45 -11.68
CA SER A 56 -8.49 -11.42 -12.64
C SER A 56 -7.60 -10.18 -12.54
N GLN A 57 -7.24 -9.77 -11.33
CA GLN A 57 -6.33 -8.64 -11.13
C GLN A 57 -4.94 -8.89 -11.73
N LEU A 58 -4.42 -10.10 -11.56
CA LEU A 58 -3.12 -10.49 -12.12
C LEU A 58 -3.15 -10.46 -13.65
N GLU A 59 -4.18 -11.04 -14.26
CA GLU A 59 -4.37 -11.04 -15.71
C GLU A 59 -4.48 -9.61 -16.28
N GLN A 60 -5.25 -8.74 -15.63
CA GLN A 60 -5.37 -7.33 -16.02
C GLN A 60 -4.03 -6.60 -15.96
N LEU A 61 -3.28 -6.77 -14.87
CA LEU A 61 -1.98 -6.12 -14.71
C LEU A 61 -0.98 -6.57 -15.78
N ILE A 62 -0.95 -7.86 -16.10
CA ILE A 62 -0.14 -8.41 -17.20
C ILE A 62 -0.60 -7.82 -18.54
N GLY A 63 -1.92 -7.81 -18.80
CA GLY A 63 -2.50 -7.25 -20.03
C GLY A 63 -2.21 -5.75 -20.22
N PHE A 64 -2.18 -4.95 -19.15
CA PHE A 64 -1.75 -3.55 -19.21
C PHE A 64 -0.24 -3.42 -19.43
N ALA A 65 0.56 -4.27 -18.79
CA ALA A 65 2.00 -4.29 -18.97
C ALA A 65 2.42 -4.65 -20.41
N ASP A 66 1.65 -5.50 -21.10
CA ASP A 66 1.89 -5.88 -22.49
C ASP A 66 1.62 -4.75 -23.49
N GLN A 67 0.81 -3.76 -23.11
CA GLN A 67 0.42 -2.62 -23.95
C GLN A 67 1.34 -1.40 -23.79
N VAL A 68 2.40 -1.48 -22.97
CA VAL A 68 3.34 -0.37 -22.74
C VAL A 68 4.77 -0.74 -23.16
N SER A 69 5.61 0.28 -23.36
CA SER A 69 7.02 0.04 -23.66
C SER A 69 7.77 -0.55 -22.46
N PRO A 70 8.82 -1.37 -22.68
CA PRO A 70 9.69 -1.87 -21.61
C PRO A 70 10.27 -0.76 -20.72
N GLU A 71 10.54 0.42 -21.29
CA GLU A 71 11.02 1.58 -20.53
C GLU A 71 9.96 2.11 -19.55
N PHE A 72 8.69 2.21 -19.98
CA PHE A 72 7.62 2.64 -19.09
C PHE A 72 7.38 1.61 -17.99
N LEU A 73 7.37 0.32 -18.33
CA LEU A 73 7.28 -0.78 -17.37
C LEU A 73 8.38 -0.71 -16.30
N ALA A 74 9.62 -0.51 -16.73
CA ALA A 74 10.78 -0.34 -15.85
C ALA A 74 10.63 0.87 -14.90
N LYS A 75 10.21 2.03 -15.43
CA LYS A 75 9.96 3.24 -14.63
C LYS A 75 8.84 3.03 -13.61
N THR A 76 7.76 2.36 -14.00
CA THR A 76 6.65 2.03 -13.10
C THR A 76 7.11 1.10 -11.98
N ALA A 77 7.88 0.04 -12.28
CA ALA A 77 8.40 -0.87 -11.26
C ALA A 77 9.25 -0.14 -10.19
N ILE A 78 10.14 0.74 -10.64
CA ILE A 78 10.97 1.57 -9.74
C ILE A 78 10.09 2.50 -8.90
N TYR A 79 9.18 3.23 -9.54
CA TYR A 79 8.33 4.19 -8.84
C TYR A 79 7.47 3.50 -7.78
N MET A 80 6.84 2.37 -8.12
CA MET A 80 6.02 1.61 -7.19
C MET A 80 6.82 1.09 -6.00
N ARG A 81 8.08 0.69 -6.21
CA ARG A 81 8.93 0.28 -5.09
C ARG A 81 9.37 1.47 -4.22
N GLN A 82 9.88 2.54 -4.84
CA GLN A 82 10.61 3.60 -4.14
C GLN A 82 9.69 4.70 -3.58
N GLN A 83 8.57 4.97 -4.25
CA GLN A 83 7.61 6.01 -3.88
C GLN A 83 6.26 5.43 -3.47
N GLY A 84 5.80 4.38 -4.15
CA GLY A 84 4.56 3.68 -3.79
C GLY A 84 4.72 2.72 -2.61
N PHE A 85 5.95 2.35 -2.23
CA PHE A 85 6.28 1.36 -1.20
C PHE A 85 5.61 -0.02 -1.40
N MET A 86 5.27 -0.34 -2.65
CA MET A 86 4.64 -1.58 -3.05
C MET A 86 5.63 -2.76 -3.02
N LYS A 87 5.08 -3.98 -3.00
CA LYS A 87 5.86 -5.22 -2.88
C LYS A 87 5.63 -6.17 -4.05
N ASP A 88 4.42 -6.71 -4.18
CA ASP A 88 4.17 -7.78 -5.15
C ASP A 88 4.10 -7.24 -6.58
N SER A 89 3.38 -6.14 -6.80
CA SER A 89 3.27 -5.47 -8.10
C SER A 89 4.65 -5.12 -8.70
N PRO A 90 5.55 -4.37 -8.04
CA PRO A 90 6.86 -4.07 -8.63
C PRO A 90 7.72 -5.32 -8.86
N ALA A 91 7.63 -6.36 -8.02
CA ALA A 91 8.33 -7.62 -8.29
C ALA A 91 7.81 -8.31 -9.56
N LEU A 92 6.49 -8.32 -9.78
CA LEU A 92 5.86 -8.83 -11.00
C LEU A 92 6.29 -8.04 -12.23
N LEU A 93 6.32 -6.70 -12.15
CA LEU A 93 6.75 -5.88 -13.28
C LEU A 93 8.22 -6.14 -13.66
N VAL A 94 9.10 -6.40 -12.69
CA VAL A 94 10.49 -6.81 -12.97
C VAL A 94 10.56 -8.21 -13.57
N ALA A 95 9.72 -9.14 -13.11
CA ALA A 95 9.63 -10.49 -13.68
C ALA A 95 9.13 -10.45 -15.14
N LEU A 96 8.12 -9.64 -15.44
CA LEU A 96 7.65 -9.37 -16.81
C LEU A 96 8.72 -8.69 -17.66
N LEU A 97 9.42 -7.70 -17.11
CA LEU A 97 10.52 -7.03 -17.83
C LEU A 97 11.63 -8.02 -18.21
N SER A 98 11.87 -9.05 -17.38
CA SER A 98 12.87 -10.09 -17.64
C SER A 98 12.61 -10.91 -18.91
N THR A 99 11.36 -10.95 -19.38
CA THR A 99 10.97 -11.62 -20.63
C THR A 99 11.00 -10.68 -21.83
N LYS A 100 11.05 -9.35 -21.61
CA LYS A 100 10.95 -8.31 -22.64
C LYS A 100 12.27 -7.60 -22.93
N ASP A 101 13.04 -7.26 -21.91
CA ASP A 101 14.29 -6.50 -22.04
C ASP A 101 15.30 -6.87 -20.94
N ALA A 102 16.32 -7.65 -21.32
CA ALA A 102 17.35 -8.11 -20.40
C ALA A 102 18.25 -6.98 -19.88
N ARG A 103 18.48 -5.92 -20.68
CA ARG A 103 19.35 -4.80 -20.30
C ARG A 103 18.68 -3.95 -19.22
N LEU A 104 17.42 -3.56 -19.45
CA LEU A 104 16.64 -2.81 -18.46
C LEU A 104 16.42 -3.62 -17.18
N THR A 105 16.19 -4.93 -17.30
CA THR A 105 16.03 -5.80 -16.12
C THR A 105 17.27 -5.75 -15.21
N ARG A 106 18.48 -5.80 -15.76
CA ARG A 106 19.73 -5.71 -14.96
C ARG A 106 19.84 -4.38 -14.22
N LEU A 107 19.38 -3.28 -14.81
CA LEU A 107 19.41 -1.95 -14.19
C LEU A 107 18.32 -1.77 -13.11
N VAL A 108 17.14 -2.36 -13.34
CA VAL A 108 15.97 -2.20 -12.47
C VAL A 108 16.04 -3.15 -11.27
N PHE A 109 16.51 -4.38 -11.47
CA PHE A 109 16.52 -5.43 -10.45
C PHE A 109 17.08 -4.96 -9.09
N PRO A 110 18.30 -4.40 -8.97
CA PRO A 110 18.83 -4.01 -7.66
C PRO A 110 18.09 -2.83 -7.02
N ARG A 111 17.34 -2.04 -7.80
CA ARG A 111 16.54 -0.91 -7.30
C ARG A 111 15.17 -1.32 -6.78
N VAL A 112 14.67 -2.48 -7.22
CA VAL A 112 13.35 -3.01 -6.89
C VAL A 112 13.44 -4.20 -5.93
N ILE A 113 14.32 -5.14 -6.24
CA ILE A 113 14.60 -6.36 -5.48
C ILE A 113 15.70 -6.07 -4.46
N ASP A 114 15.37 -5.20 -3.51
CA ASP A 114 16.30 -4.59 -2.55
C ASP A 114 16.45 -5.36 -1.23
N ASN A 115 15.56 -6.33 -0.96
CA ASN A 115 15.58 -7.15 0.25
C ASN A 115 15.10 -8.57 -0.03
N ALA A 116 15.28 -9.48 0.94
CA ALA A 116 14.97 -10.89 0.74
C ALA A 116 13.47 -11.18 0.55
N LYS A 117 12.57 -10.34 1.08
CA LYS A 117 11.13 -10.48 0.78
C LYS A 117 10.87 -10.22 -0.70
N MET A 118 11.41 -9.13 -1.24
CA MET A 118 11.29 -8.81 -2.67
C MET A 118 11.93 -9.88 -3.54
N LEU A 119 13.07 -10.44 -3.11
CA LEU A 119 13.74 -11.55 -3.80
C LEU A 119 12.83 -12.78 -3.88
N ARG A 120 12.24 -13.17 -2.74
CA ARG A 120 11.31 -14.30 -2.66
C ARG A 120 10.09 -14.09 -3.54
N ASN A 121 9.48 -12.90 -3.49
CA ASN A 121 8.36 -12.55 -4.36
C ASN A 121 8.72 -12.71 -5.85
N PHE A 122 9.85 -12.12 -6.28
CA PHE A 122 10.32 -12.22 -7.66
C PHE A 122 10.56 -13.67 -8.09
N VAL A 123 11.22 -14.46 -7.24
CA VAL A 123 11.49 -15.88 -7.49
C VAL A 123 10.20 -16.69 -7.53
N GLN A 124 9.25 -16.42 -6.63
CA GLN A 124 7.94 -17.07 -6.58
C GLN A 124 7.16 -16.83 -7.87
N ILE A 125 7.14 -15.59 -8.35
CA ILE A 125 6.51 -15.20 -9.61
C ILE A 125 7.15 -15.93 -10.79
N LEU A 126 8.48 -16.04 -10.84
CA LEU A 126 9.16 -16.73 -11.93
C LEU A 126 8.96 -18.25 -11.91
N ARG A 127 8.79 -18.88 -10.74
CA ARG A 127 8.55 -20.33 -10.67
C ARG A 127 7.09 -20.72 -10.86
N SER A 128 6.16 -19.79 -10.67
CA SER A 128 4.72 -20.10 -10.73
C SER A 128 4.27 -20.55 -12.12
N GLY A 129 5.02 -20.18 -13.18
CA GLY A 129 4.61 -20.48 -14.55
C GLY A 129 3.69 -19.42 -15.16
N VAL A 130 3.20 -18.46 -14.39
CA VAL A 130 2.25 -17.43 -14.86
C VAL A 130 2.84 -16.62 -16.02
N LEU A 131 4.17 -16.43 -16.05
CA LEU A 131 4.88 -15.73 -17.11
C LEU A 131 5.39 -16.66 -18.23
N GLY A 132 4.83 -17.87 -18.34
CA GLY A 132 5.16 -18.87 -19.34
C GLY A 132 6.39 -19.74 -19.03
N ARG A 133 7.15 -19.46 -17.96
CA ARG A 133 8.28 -20.28 -17.51
C ARG A 133 8.10 -20.66 -16.04
N LYS A 134 8.45 -21.89 -15.68
CA LYS A 134 8.42 -22.41 -14.30
C LYS A 134 9.80 -22.47 -13.64
N SER A 135 10.81 -21.83 -14.25
CA SER A 135 12.20 -21.87 -13.79
C SER A 135 12.93 -20.56 -14.05
N LEU A 136 14.03 -20.34 -13.33
CA LEU A 136 14.91 -19.20 -13.57
C LEU A 136 15.79 -19.46 -14.80
N GLY A 137 15.67 -18.60 -15.81
CA GLY A 137 16.65 -18.55 -16.90
C GLY A 137 18.02 -18.06 -16.43
N THR A 138 19.02 -18.12 -17.33
CA THR A 138 20.42 -17.76 -17.04
C THR A 138 20.57 -16.36 -16.41
N MET A 139 19.90 -15.36 -16.98
CA MET A 139 19.99 -13.97 -16.50
C MET A 139 19.35 -13.78 -15.10
N PRO A 140 18.08 -14.16 -14.84
CA PRO A 140 17.52 -14.08 -13.49
C PRO A 140 18.33 -14.88 -12.46
N LYS A 141 18.83 -16.06 -12.83
CA LYS A 141 19.69 -16.87 -11.94
C LYS A 141 21.01 -16.18 -11.61
N ALA A 142 21.59 -15.42 -12.54
CA ALA A 142 22.78 -14.60 -12.27
C ALA A 142 22.47 -13.41 -11.36
N LEU A 143 21.34 -12.72 -11.56
CA LEU A 143 20.92 -11.60 -10.70
C LEU A 143 20.65 -12.04 -9.26
N VAL A 144 19.96 -13.16 -9.08
CA VAL A 144 19.70 -13.73 -7.75
C VAL A 144 21.00 -14.17 -7.07
N ARG A 145 21.96 -14.76 -7.80
CA ARG A 145 23.30 -15.06 -7.25
C ARG A 145 24.00 -13.79 -6.79
N GLY A 146 24.07 -12.77 -7.65
CA GLY A 146 24.68 -11.49 -7.30
C GLY A 146 24.05 -10.83 -6.08
N PHE A 147 22.73 -10.97 -5.89
CA PHE A 147 22.06 -10.54 -4.66
C PHE A 147 22.59 -11.26 -3.41
N LEU A 148 22.71 -12.59 -3.47
CA LEU A 148 23.21 -13.40 -2.34
C LEU A 148 24.68 -13.10 -2.03
N ASP A 149 25.50 -12.97 -3.07
CA ASP A 149 26.93 -12.74 -2.98
C ASP A 149 27.24 -11.34 -2.39
N ALA A 150 26.40 -10.34 -2.64
CA ALA A 150 26.55 -8.98 -2.12
C ALA A 150 26.19 -8.82 -0.63
N LYS A 151 25.51 -9.79 -0.02
CA LYS A 151 25.08 -9.73 1.39
C LYS A 151 26.17 -10.26 2.32
N SER A 152 26.29 -9.72 3.53
CA SER A 152 27.11 -10.32 4.59
C SER A 152 26.47 -11.60 5.14
N ASP A 153 27.26 -12.41 5.85
CA ASP A 153 26.82 -13.67 6.44
C ASP A 153 25.65 -13.45 7.42
N LEU A 154 25.79 -12.47 8.31
CA LEU A 154 24.72 -12.08 9.24
C LEU A 154 23.47 -11.56 8.50
N ALA A 155 23.64 -10.76 7.45
CA ALA A 155 22.51 -10.26 6.67
C ALA A 155 21.75 -11.40 5.98
N LEU A 156 22.45 -12.40 5.43
CA LEU A 156 21.82 -13.59 4.85
C LEU A 156 21.10 -14.44 5.89
N PHE A 157 21.70 -14.63 7.07
CA PHE A 157 21.03 -15.33 8.16
C PHE A 157 19.70 -14.62 8.52
N ARG A 158 19.74 -13.30 8.72
CA ARG A 158 18.54 -12.49 9.00
C ARG A 158 17.51 -12.56 7.86
N ASP A 159 17.97 -12.59 6.62
CA ASP A 159 17.17 -12.75 5.40
C ASP A 159 16.53 -14.16 5.27
N GLY A 160 16.95 -15.12 6.11
CA GLY A 160 16.37 -16.45 6.23
C GLY A 160 14.92 -16.48 6.73
N VAL A 161 14.42 -15.38 7.32
CA VAL A 161 13.01 -15.28 7.73
C VAL A 161 12.07 -15.25 6.53
N GLY A 162 11.17 -16.23 6.49
CA GLY A 162 10.07 -16.32 5.52
C GLY A 162 10.22 -17.50 4.58
N ASN A 163 9.10 -17.97 4.06
CA ASN A 163 8.99 -19.17 3.24
C ASN A 163 8.32 -18.86 1.90
N ASP A 164 8.13 -19.90 1.09
CA ASP A 164 7.40 -19.88 -0.18
C ASP A 164 7.84 -18.80 -1.20
N PRO A 165 9.10 -18.87 -1.69
CA PRO A 165 10.14 -19.84 -1.35
C PRO A 165 10.96 -19.46 -0.13
N SER A 166 11.49 -20.44 0.59
CA SER A 166 12.49 -20.18 1.64
C SER A 166 13.82 -19.71 1.04
N LEU A 167 14.68 -19.05 1.84
CA LEU A 167 16.04 -18.70 1.39
C LEU A 167 16.83 -19.97 1.00
N ALA A 168 16.61 -21.08 1.70
CA ALA A 168 17.19 -22.38 1.37
C ALA A 168 16.80 -22.85 -0.04
N ASP A 169 15.54 -22.70 -0.43
CA ASP A 169 15.08 -23.03 -1.78
C ASP A 169 15.74 -22.14 -2.83
N VAL A 170 15.86 -20.84 -2.54
CA VAL A 170 16.57 -19.88 -3.41
C VAL A 170 18.02 -20.31 -3.63
N ILE A 171 18.74 -20.64 -2.55
CA ILE A 171 20.12 -21.14 -2.61
C ILE A 171 20.20 -22.43 -3.44
N LYS A 172 19.28 -23.39 -3.22
CA LYS A 172 19.22 -24.64 -3.99
C LYS A 172 19.01 -24.41 -5.49
N MET A 173 18.22 -23.41 -5.88
CA MET A 173 17.97 -23.15 -7.30
C MET A 173 19.17 -22.50 -8.01
N VAL A 174 19.85 -21.59 -7.32
CA VAL A 174 20.86 -20.75 -7.97
C VAL A 174 22.29 -21.25 -7.76
N HIS A 175 22.50 -22.12 -6.78
CA HIS A 175 23.79 -22.74 -6.44
C HIS A 175 24.92 -21.70 -6.32
N PRO A 176 24.83 -20.75 -5.37
CA PRO A 176 25.91 -19.80 -5.15
C PRO A 176 27.16 -20.53 -4.64
N LYS A 177 28.35 -20.06 -5.06
CA LYS A 177 29.62 -20.58 -4.55
C LYS A 177 29.97 -19.82 -3.25
N PRO A 178 30.22 -20.49 -2.12
CA PRO A 178 30.62 -19.79 -0.90
C PRO A 178 31.96 -19.08 -1.10
N ALA A 179 32.05 -17.83 -0.64
CA ALA A 179 33.26 -17.01 -0.75
C ALA A 179 34.28 -17.26 0.38
N SER A 180 33.84 -17.89 1.48
CA SER A 180 34.67 -18.16 2.67
C SER A 180 34.21 -19.45 3.38
N PRO A 181 35.02 -20.03 4.28
CA PRO A 181 34.62 -21.14 5.14
C PRO A 181 33.38 -20.81 6.00
N ALA A 182 33.30 -19.61 6.56
CA ALA A 182 32.14 -19.14 7.31
C ALA A 182 30.86 -19.10 6.44
N ARG A 183 30.96 -18.57 5.21
CA ARG A 183 29.84 -18.59 4.26
C ARG A 183 29.44 -20.02 3.88
N SER A 184 30.41 -20.92 3.73
CA SER A 184 30.16 -22.34 3.47
C SER A 184 29.40 -23.00 4.63
N ALA A 185 29.83 -22.74 5.88
CA ALA A 185 29.15 -23.21 7.08
C ALA A 185 27.72 -22.65 7.16
N LEU A 186 27.54 -21.35 6.90
CA LEU A 186 26.22 -20.71 6.88
C LEU A 186 25.30 -21.31 5.81
N TYR A 187 25.78 -21.54 4.58
CA TYR A 187 24.99 -22.22 3.56
C TYR A 187 24.66 -23.66 3.98
N GLY A 188 25.59 -24.39 4.61
CA GLY A 188 25.32 -25.69 5.19
C GLY A 188 24.19 -25.63 6.23
N TYR A 189 24.28 -24.71 7.18
CA TYR A 189 23.26 -24.44 8.20
C TYR A 189 21.88 -24.13 7.59
N LEU A 190 21.80 -23.15 6.67
CA LEU A 190 20.54 -22.76 6.02
C LEU A 190 19.91 -23.88 5.17
N LEU A 191 20.75 -24.76 4.60
CA LEU A 191 20.30 -25.89 3.79
C LEU A 191 19.99 -27.15 4.62
N ASN A 192 20.17 -27.10 5.94
CA ASN A 192 20.11 -28.24 6.84
C ASN A 192 21.04 -29.38 6.39
N LYS A 193 22.29 -29.03 6.05
CA LYS A 193 23.38 -29.95 5.69
C LYS A 193 24.46 -29.96 6.78
N PRO A 194 25.31 -31.00 6.84
CA PRO A 194 26.47 -31.01 7.72
C PRO A 194 27.31 -29.74 7.53
N HIS A 195 27.67 -29.09 8.64
CA HIS A 195 28.45 -27.87 8.67
C HIS A 195 29.22 -27.78 9.99
N ASP A 196 30.28 -26.98 10.00
CA ASP A 196 31.03 -26.66 11.21
C ASP A 196 30.34 -25.50 11.95
N ALA A 197 29.73 -25.80 13.10
CA ALA A 197 29.01 -24.82 13.91
C ALA A 197 29.91 -23.72 14.48
N SER A 198 31.22 -23.99 14.66
CA SER A 198 32.18 -23.00 15.20
C SER A 198 32.47 -21.88 14.21
N LEU A 199 32.26 -22.12 12.91
CA LEU A 199 32.45 -21.15 11.83
C LEU A 199 31.20 -20.30 11.55
N LEU A 200 30.08 -20.56 12.23
CA LEU A 200 28.87 -19.76 12.08
C LEU A 200 29.06 -18.37 12.71
N PRO A 201 28.37 -17.33 12.22
CA PRO A 201 28.35 -16.03 12.89
C PRO A 201 27.87 -16.16 14.35
N ALA A 202 28.42 -15.33 15.24
CA ALA A 202 28.14 -15.39 16.68
C ALA A 202 26.64 -15.28 17.00
N GLU A 203 25.90 -14.48 16.23
CA GLU A 203 24.45 -14.33 16.39
C GLU A 203 23.67 -15.61 16.05
N VAL A 204 24.17 -16.41 15.11
CA VAL A 204 23.57 -17.71 14.77
C VAL A 204 23.81 -18.70 15.90
N GLN A 205 25.03 -18.73 16.44
CA GLN A 205 25.38 -19.58 17.59
C GLN A 205 24.54 -19.19 18.82
N ALA A 206 24.43 -17.89 19.12
CA ALA A 206 23.59 -17.39 20.21
C ALA A 206 22.12 -17.74 20.02
N PHE A 207 21.61 -17.70 18.79
CA PHE A 207 20.24 -18.11 18.49
C PHE A 207 20.01 -19.61 18.66
N GLU A 208 20.91 -20.48 18.19
CA GLU A 208 20.77 -21.93 18.41
C GLU A 208 20.86 -22.30 19.89
N ASN A 209 21.73 -21.64 20.66
CA ASN A 209 21.79 -21.80 22.12
C ASN A 209 20.47 -21.37 22.78
N PHE A 210 19.92 -20.21 22.40
CA PHE A 210 18.64 -19.73 22.89
C PHE A 210 17.49 -20.67 22.51
N LYS A 211 17.51 -21.23 21.30
CA LYS A 211 16.48 -22.15 20.80
C LYS A 211 16.43 -23.47 21.57
N ALA A 212 17.56 -23.93 22.13
CA ALA A 212 17.62 -25.14 22.94
C ALA A 212 16.89 -24.98 24.29
N ASP A 213 17.01 -23.82 24.93
CA ASP A 213 16.28 -23.48 26.16
C ASP A 213 15.88 -21.98 26.20
N PRO A 214 14.77 -21.60 25.54
CA PRO A 214 14.37 -20.20 25.46
C PRO A 214 14.01 -19.55 26.81
N LYS A 215 13.57 -20.35 27.79
CA LYS A 215 13.10 -19.84 29.09
C LYS A 215 14.21 -19.80 30.14
N GLY A 216 15.17 -20.72 30.06
CA GLY A 216 16.35 -20.73 30.93
C GLY A 216 17.51 -19.85 30.44
N ALA A 217 17.50 -19.41 29.18
CA ALA A 217 18.52 -18.51 28.65
C ALA A 217 18.55 -17.16 29.39
N SER A 218 19.73 -16.68 29.78
CA SER A 218 19.87 -15.39 30.47
C SER A 218 19.45 -14.20 29.59
N GLU A 219 19.73 -14.27 28.29
CA GLU A 219 19.49 -13.20 27.33
C GLU A 219 18.72 -13.65 26.08
N VAL A 220 17.90 -12.76 25.54
CA VAL A 220 17.26 -12.94 24.23
C VAL A 220 18.20 -12.41 23.15
N PRO A 221 18.57 -13.22 22.12
CA PRO A 221 19.52 -12.81 21.10
C PRO A 221 18.95 -11.74 20.15
N ASP A 222 19.83 -10.89 19.59
CA ASP A 222 19.45 -9.85 18.62
C ASP A 222 19.27 -10.40 17.20
N VAL A 223 18.23 -11.21 17.04
CA VAL A 223 17.81 -11.80 15.77
C VAL A 223 16.43 -11.30 15.37
N PRO A 224 16.02 -11.44 14.09
CA PRO A 224 14.69 -11.06 13.66
C PRO A 224 13.63 -11.70 14.54
N PHE A 225 12.72 -10.88 15.05
CA PHE A 225 11.65 -11.29 15.97
C PHE A 225 10.87 -12.52 15.51
N GLN A 226 10.63 -12.68 14.21
CA GLN A 226 9.92 -13.84 13.66
C GLN A 226 10.61 -15.16 14.00
N MET A 227 11.94 -15.17 14.13
CA MET A 227 12.71 -16.34 14.55
C MET A 227 12.46 -16.65 16.04
N LEU A 228 12.34 -15.62 16.87
CA LEU A 228 12.07 -15.76 18.30
C LEU A 228 10.64 -16.21 18.58
N THR A 229 9.64 -15.61 17.91
CA THR A 229 8.22 -15.92 18.14
C THR A 229 7.79 -17.30 17.71
N ALA A 230 8.62 -18.00 16.93
CA ALA A 230 8.39 -19.40 16.59
C ALA A 230 8.72 -20.35 17.76
N LEU A 231 9.37 -19.85 18.81
CA LEU A 231 9.81 -20.61 19.97
C LEU A 231 8.79 -20.53 21.12
N PRO A 232 8.80 -21.48 22.07
CA PRO A 232 7.95 -21.45 23.26
C PRO A 232 8.43 -20.41 24.28
N LEU A 233 8.18 -19.13 23.98
CA LEU A 233 8.58 -17.99 24.80
C LEU A 233 7.71 -17.81 26.06
N GLY A 234 8.31 -17.36 27.15
CA GLY A 234 7.62 -16.88 28.35
C GLY A 234 7.42 -15.36 28.34
N LYS A 235 6.79 -14.84 29.40
CA LYS A 235 6.48 -13.42 29.55
C LYS A 235 7.73 -12.54 29.51
N ARG A 236 8.81 -12.96 30.19
CA ARG A 236 10.08 -12.23 30.25
C ARG A 236 10.70 -12.05 28.87
N GLU A 237 10.68 -13.09 28.04
CA GLU A 237 11.24 -13.03 26.69
C GLU A 237 10.39 -12.12 25.79
N TRP A 238 9.06 -12.19 25.90
CA TRP A 238 8.14 -11.28 25.22
C TRP A 238 8.35 -9.81 25.63
N GLN A 239 8.62 -9.54 26.91
CA GLN A 239 8.95 -8.21 27.41
C GLN A 239 10.29 -7.71 26.84
N ALA A 240 11.33 -8.56 26.83
CA ALA A 240 12.63 -8.22 26.25
C ALA A 240 12.53 -7.89 24.75
N ILE A 241 11.75 -8.68 24.02
CA ILE A 241 11.42 -8.43 22.62
C ILE A 241 10.70 -7.09 22.44
N ALA A 242 9.63 -6.83 23.20
CA ALA A 242 8.86 -5.59 23.08
C ALA A 242 9.71 -4.35 23.40
N ARG A 243 10.69 -4.49 24.31
CA ARG A 243 11.64 -3.44 24.66
C ARG A 243 12.60 -3.08 23.51
N ARG A 244 13.01 -4.07 22.71
CA ARG A 244 13.92 -3.88 21.54
C ARG A 244 13.18 -3.70 20.20
N ALA A 245 11.88 -3.96 20.16
CA ALA A 245 11.10 -3.92 18.93
C ALA A 245 11.18 -2.56 18.21
N GLY A 246 11.46 -2.61 16.90
CA GLY A 246 11.37 -1.44 16.03
C GLY A 246 9.94 -0.90 15.93
N TRP A 247 9.78 0.31 15.40
CA TRP A 247 8.48 1.00 15.36
C TRP A 247 7.41 0.20 14.60
N GLN A 248 7.71 -0.28 13.38
CA GLN A 248 6.75 -1.05 12.58
C GLN A 248 6.37 -2.38 13.24
N MET A 249 7.34 -3.07 13.85
CA MET A 249 7.09 -4.30 14.60
C MET A 249 6.16 -4.02 15.79
N THR A 250 6.42 -2.92 16.52
CA THR A 250 5.61 -2.51 17.66
C THR A 250 4.15 -2.32 17.24
N ARG A 251 3.89 -1.50 16.20
CA ARG A 251 2.55 -1.27 15.65
C ARG A 251 1.85 -2.57 15.26
N MET A 252 2.55 -3.48 14.58
CA MET A 252 1.95 -4.71 14.04
C MET A 252 1.66 -5.77 15.12
N ASN A 253 2.27 -5.68 16.30
CA ASN A 253 2.21 -6.75 17.31
C ASN A 253 1.57 -6.32 18.63
N LEU A 254 0.87 -5.19 18.68
CA LEU A 254 0.22 -4.70 19.92
C LEU A 254 -0.68 -5.74 20.57
N ASN A 255 -1.60 -6.35 19.82
CA ASN A 255 -2.48 -7.38 20.37
C ASN A 255 -1.73 -8.67 20.75
N THR A 256 -0.61 -8.97 20.10
CA THR A 256 0.25 -10.11 20.48
C THR A 256 0.96 -9.83 21.80
N PHE A 257 1.53 -8.64 21.97
CA PHE A 257 2.13 -8.21 23.23
C PHE A 257 1.13 -8.20 24.37
N LEU A 258 -0.10 -7.76 24.12
CA LEU A 258 -1.20 -7.83 25.08
C LEU A 258 -1.48 -9.28 25.52
N ARG A 259 -1.67 -10.20 24.56
CA ARG A 259 -1.94 -11.62 24.84
C ARG A 259 -0.84 -12.32 25.65
N HIS A 260 0.40 -11.85 25.56
CA HIS A 260 1.53 -12.40 26.30
C HIS A 260 1.88 -11.61 27.57
N GLY A 261 0.98 -10.75 28.05
CA GLY A 261 1.14 -10.05 29.32
C GLY A 261 2.22 -8.97 29.33
N VAL A 262 2.72 -8.54 28.17
CA VAL A 262 3.79 -7.53 28.06
C VAL A 262 3.40 -6.23 28.77
N PHE A 263 2.14 -5.84 28.66
CA PHE A 263 1.62 -4.59 29.19
C PHE A 263 1.15 -4.64 30.65
N GLU A 264 1.30 -5.78 31.33
CA GLU A 264 1.17 -5.84 32.79
C GLU A 264 2.33 -5.08 33.47
N ASP A 265 3.45 -4.90 32.76
CA ASP A 265 4.51 -3.95 33.12
C ASP A 265 4.13 -2.56 32.59
N SER A 266 3.73 -1.68 33.51
CA SER A 266 3.31 -0.31 33.20
C SER A 266 4.43 0.55 32.61
N GLU A 267 5.69 0.33 33.00
CA GLU A 267 6.85 1.03 32.46
C GLU A 267 7.10 0.62 31.01
N LEU A 268 6.93 -0.67 30.71
CA LEU A 268 7.06 -1.18 29.35
C LEU A 268 5.91 -0.69 28.46
N ALA A 269 4.68 -0.62 28.98
CA ALA A 269 3.55 0.00 28.27
C ALA A 269 3.85 1.47 27.92
N GLN A 270 4.40 2.25 28.85
CA GLN A 270 4.85 3.62 28.58
C GLN A 270 5.99 3.68 27.57
N THR A 271 6.94 2.76 27.62
CA THR A 271 8.05 2.69 26.65
C THR A 271 7.52 2.44 25.24
N VAL A 272 6.56 1.52 25.10
CA VAL A 272 5.89 1.23 23.83
C VAL A 272 5.08 2.44 23.33
N ALA A 273 4.32 3.09 24.22
CA ALA A 273 3.57 4.30 23.88
C ALA A 273 4.49 5.45 23.43
N LYS A 274 5.56 5.74 24.19
CA LYS A 274 6.58 6.74 23.84
C LYS A 274 7.21 6.44 22.47
N ARG A 275 7.49 5.17 22.16
CA ARG A 275 8.01 4.78 20.85
C ARG A 275 7.01 5.06 19.73
N LEU A 276 5.74 4.68 19.92
CA LEU A 276 4.70 4.85 18.93
C LEU A 276 4.43 6.33 18.63
N GLY A 277 4.26 7.15 19.67
CA GLY A 277 4.00 8.58 19.55
C GLY A 277 5.22 9.44 19.21
N ASN A 278 6.43 8.87 19.07
CA ASN A 278 7.61 9.67 18.78
C ASN A 278 7.60 10.18 17.32
N PRO A 279 7.57 11.50 17.07
CA PRO A 279 7.45 12.06 15.72
C PRO A 279 8.63 11.68 14.81
N ARG A 280 9.85 11.57 15.35
CA ARG A 280 11.03 11.17 14.57
C ARG A 280 10.93 9.72 14.12
N LEU A 281 10.49 8.83 15.01
CA LEU A 281 10.32 7.41 14.68
C LEU A 281 9.17 7.18 13.71
N VAL A 282 8.06 7.92 13.85
CA VAL A 282 6.93 7.90 12.90
C VAL A 282 7.40 8.30 11.50
N ALA A 283 8.14 9.41 11.39
CA ALA A 283 8.68 9.88 10.10
C ALA A 283 9.68 8.87 9.49
N GLN A 284 10.58 8.31 10.30
CA GLN A 284 11.55 7.30 9.85
C GLN A 284 10.86 6.00 9.40
N ALA A 285 9.79 5.60 10.10
CA ALA A 285 9.01 4.41 9.76
C ALA A 285 8.23 4.54 8.46
N ARG A 286 8.08 5.78 7.93
CA ARG A 286 7.31 6.11 6.72
C ARG A 286 5.93 5.46 6.73
N VAL A 287 5.29 5.48 7.89
CA VAL A 287 3.99 4.86 8.08
C VAL A 287 2.92 5.72 7.42
N PHE A 288 2.04 5.10 6.65
CA PHE A 288 0.89 5.81 6.10
C PHE A 288 -0.22 5.95 7.15
N PRO A 289 -0.96 7.06 7.17
CA PRO A 289 -2.11 7.23 8.07
C PRO A 289 -3.08 6.05 8.04
N TYR A 290 -3.29 5.43 6.88
CA TYR A 290 -4.14 4.24 6.74
C TYR A 290 -3.65 3.06 7.59
N GLN A 291 -2.34 2.83 7.67
CA GLN A 291 -1.76 1.74 8.47
C GLN A 291 -1.98 1.94 9.98
N LEU A 292 -2.04 3.20 10.42
CA LEU A 292 -2.34 3.57 11.81
C LEU A 292 -3.84 3.46 12.09
N LEU A 293 -4.69 3.84 11.14
CA LEU A 293 -6.15 3.64 11.23
C LEU A 293 -6.47 2.16 11.42
N MET A 294 -5.83 1.29 10.64
CA MET A 294 -5.97 -0.17 10.78
C MET A 294 -5.50 -0.67 12.15
N ALA A 295 -4.35 -0.19 12.63
CA ALA A 295 -3.81 -0.57 13.94
C ALA A 295 -4.74 -0.11 15.08
N TYR A 296 -5.30 1.09 14.97
CA TYR A 296 -6.24 1.65 15.93
C TYR A 296 -7.56 0.89 15.95
N LYS A 297 -8.15 0.58 14.78
CA LYS A 297 -9.37 -0.25 14.71
C LYS A 297 -9.17 -1.66 15.23
N ALA A 298 -7.98 -2.22 15.05
CA ALA A 298 -7.62 -3.52 15.60
C ALA A 298 -7.29 -3.47 17.10
N ALA A 299 -7.00 -2.30 17.66
CA ALA A 299 -6.75 -2.11 19.08
C ALA A 299 -8.07 -2.13 19.85
N GLY A 300 -8.31 -3.22 20.59
CA GLY A 300 -9.48 -3.36 21.45
C GLY A 300 -9.40 -2.48 22.71
N THR A 301 -10.50 -2.44 23.46
CA THR A 301 -10.60 -1.75 24.76
C THR A 301 -9.67 -2.37 25.82
N GLU A 302 -9.23 -3.61 25.62
CA GLU A 302 -8.28 -4.32 26.47
C GLU A 302 -6.84 -3.76 26.39
N LEU A 303 -6.49 -3.10 25.29
CA LEU A 303 -5.17 -2.50 25.14
C LEU A 303 -5.04 -1.28 26.08
N PRO A 304 -3.93 -1.07 26.80
CA PRO A 304 -3.78 0.08 27.68
C PRO A 304 -4.11 1.43 27.00
N ALA A 305 -4.81 2.32 27.73
CA ALA A 305 -5.22 3.63 27.22
C ALA A 305 -4.04 4.43 26.66
N VAL A 306 -2.91 4.43 27.36
CA VAL A 306 -1.67 5.11 26.94
C VAL A 306 -1.16 4.67 25.57
N ILE A 307 -1.39 3.41 25.18
CA ILE A 307 -0.98 2.90 23.85
C ILE A 307 -1.98 3.35 22.79
N ARG A 308 -3.28 3.32 23.10
CA ARG A 308 -4.32 3.80 22.18
C ARG A 308 -4.18 5.30 21.91
N GLU A 309 -3.87 6.09 22.93
CA GLU A 309 -3.56 7.52 22.80
C GLU A 309 -2.30 7.73 21.96
N ALA A 310 -1.23 6.97 22.21
CA ALA A 310 -0.03 7.05 21.39
C ALA A 310 -0.24 6.68 19.92
N LEU A 311 -1.21 5.80 19.59
CA LEU A 311 -1.61 5.54 18.20
C LEU A 311 -2.31 6.76 17.56
N GLN A 312 -3.06 7.54 18.34
CA GLN A 312 -3.64 8.80 17.87
C GLN A 312 -2.55 9.86 17.66
N ASP A 313 -1.59 9.99 18.58
CA ASP A 313 -0.44 10.88 18.41
C ASP A 313 0.37 10.53 17.15
N ALA A 314 0.63 9.23 16.97
CA ALA A 314 1.30 8.73 15.77
C ALA A 314 0.53 9.07 14.49
N MET A 315 -0.81 9.01 14.52
CA MET A 315 -1.66 9.39 13.39
C MET A 315 -1.47 10.87 13.07
N GLU A 316 -1.48 11.75 14.07
CA GLU A 316 -1.29 13.19 13.85
C GLU A 316 0.09 13.53 13.28
N HIS A 317 1.14 12.86 13.76
CA HIS A 317 2.47 13.03 13.18
C HIS A 317 2.55 12.51 11.73
N ALA A 318 1.88 11.40 11.42
CA ALA A 318 1.82 10.85 10.07
C ALA A 318 1.04 11.75 9.11
N THR A 319 -0.05 12.39 9.55
CA THR A 319 -0.85 13.30 8.70
C THR A 319 -0.12 14.63 8.41
N GLN A 320 0.64 15.16 9.38
CA GLN A 320 1.48 16.35 9.19
C GLN A 320 2.59 16.15 8.15
N SER A 321 3.02 14.91 7.93
CA SER A 321 4.04 14.58 6.94
C SER A 321 3.51 14.57 5.50
N VAL A 322 2.20 14.67 5.31
CA VAL A 322 1.57 14.69 3.98
C VAL A 322 1.78 16.07 3.34
N PRO A 323 2.32 16.14 2.11
CA PRO A 323 2.60 17.41 1.44
C PRO A 323 1.36 18.30 1.31
N ALA A 324 1.56 19.60 1.53
CA ALA A 324 0.55 20.61 1.30
C ALA A 324 0.42 20.96 -0.20
N PHE A 325 -0.81 21.16 -0.68
CA PHE A 325 -1.17 21.73 -1.97
C PHE A 325 -1.13 23.26 -1.92
N ALA A 326 -0.39 23.91 -2.82
CA ALA A 326 -0.34 25.38 -2.91
C ALA A 326 -1.62 26.02 -3.53
N GLN A 327 -2.75 25.32 -3.50
CA GLN A 327 -3.91 25.52 -4.37
C GLN A 327 -5.21 25.48 -3.57
N ARG A 328 -6.29 26.11 -4.06
CA ARG A 328 -7.62 25.95 -3.46
C ARG A 328 -8.13 24.54 -3.73
N VAL A 329 -8.32 23.77 -2.67
CA VAL A 329 -8.67 22.34 -2.75
C VAL A 329 -10.14 22.11 -2.40
N VAL A 330 -10.79 21.27 -3.19
CA VAL A 330 -12.08 20.68 -2.84
C VAL A 330 -11.92 19.17 -2.81
N VAL A 331 -12.32 18.53 -1.72
CA VAL A 331 -12.33 17.07 -1.56
C VAL A 331 -13.77 16.59 -1.57
N LEU A 332 -14.02 15.56 -2.35
CA LEU A 332 -15.32 14.98 -2.62
C LEU A 332 -15.26 13.52 -2.19
N PRO A 333 -15.45 13.22 -0.88
CA PRO A 333 -15.47 11.85 -0.39
C PRO A 333 -16.82 11.21 -0.72
N ASP A 334 -16.78 10.06 -1.38
CA ASP A 334 -17.95 9.24 -1.63
C ASP A 334 -18.39 8.53 -0.34
N VAL A 335 -19.68 8.61 -0.04
CA VAL A 335 -20.33 7.97 1.11
C VAL A 335 -21.53 7.10 0.69
N SER A 336 -21.55 6.69 -0.59
CA SER A 336 -22.52 5.76 -1.17
C SER A 336 -22.43 4.35 -0.58
N GLY A 337 -23.38 3.49 -0.95
CA GLY A 337 -23.51 2.14 -0.39
C GLY A 337 -22.28 1.25 -0.65
N SER A 338 -21.70 1.32 -1.85
CA SER A 338 -20.52 0.53 -2.24
C SER A 338 -19.28 0.87 -1.40
N MET A 339 -19.18 2.12 -0.91
CA MET A 339 -18.08 2.58 -0.08
C MET A 339 -18.05 1.92 1.32
N ARG A 340 -19.12 1.24 1.74
CA ARG A 340 -19.12 0.42 2.98
C ARG A 340 -18.34 -0.89 2.82
N SER A 341 -17.92 -1.24 1.61
CA SER A 341 -17.16 -2.45 1.34
C SER A 341 -15.78 -2.41 2.01
N PRO A 342 -15.26 -3.56 2.49
CA PRO A 342 -13.89 -3.65 2.98
C PRO A 342 -12.90 -3.22 1.89
N VAL A 343 -11.94 -2.35 2.22
CA VAL A 343 -11.00 -1.81 1.22
C VAL A 343 -10.05 -2.87 0.65
N THR A 344 -9.72 -3.92 1.41
CA THR A 344 -8.92 -5.04 0.89
C THR A 344 -9.76 -6.12 0.22
N GLY A 345 -11.06 -5.86 0.01
CA GLY A 345 -12.05 -6.86 -0.39
C GLY A 345 -12.27 -7.98 0.62
N TYR A 346 -13.05 -8.98 0.22
CA TYR A 346 -13.34 -10.15 1.03
C TYR A 346 -12.18 -11.15 1.00
N ARG A 347 -11.60 -11.42 2.18
CA ARG A 347 -10.61 -12.49 2.35
C ARG A 347 -11.07 -13.40 3.48
N LYS A 348 -11.33 -14.67 3.17
CA LYS A 348 -11.74 -15.68 4.17
C LYS A 348 -10.71 -15.71 5.32
N GLY A 349 -11.14 -15.28 6.52
CA GLY A 349 -10.31 -15.23 7.72
C GLY A 349 -9.40 -14.00 7.90
N ALA A 350 -9.41 -13.02 7.00
CA ALA A 350 -8.52 -11.84 7.07
C ALA A 350 -9.07 -10.60 6.35
N THR A 351 -10.38 -10.38 6.37
CA THR A 351 -11.02 -9.17 5.82
C THR A 351 -10.57 -7.94 6.61
N SER A 352 -10.18 -6.84 5.96
CA SER A 352 -9.86 -5.60 6.67
C SER A 352 -11.10 -5.06 7.40
N ALA A 353 -10.96 -4.73 8.68
CA ALA A 353 -12.01 -4.02 9.41
C ALA A 353 -12.25 -2.58 8.91
N ALA A 354 -11.36 -2.03 8.07
CA ALA A 354 -11.60 -0.76 7.40
C ALA A 354 -12.34 -0.94 6.07
N THR A 355 -13.23 -0.01 5.84
CA THR A 355 -14.09 0.14 4.66
C THR A 355 -13.54 1.22 3.74
N CYS A 356 -14.00 1.27 2.48
CA CYS A 356 -13.59 2.33 1.54
C CYS A 356 -13.97 3.73 2.06
N VAL A 357 -15.12 3.88 2.75
CA VAL A 357 -15.53 5.15 3.36
C VAL A 357 -14.58 5.58 4.47
N ASP A 358 -14.00 4.65 5.23
CA ASP A 358 -12.97 5.01 6.22
C ASP A 358 -11.73 5.61 5.54
N VAL A 359 -11.37 5.10 4.36
CA VAL A 359 -10.23 5.62 3.57
C VAL A 359 -10.57 6.97 2.95
N ALA A 360 -11.77 7.13 2.39
CA ALA A 360 -12.25 8.40 1.87
C ALA A 360 -12.23 9.49 2.96
N ALA A 361 -12.69 9.14 4.14
CA ALA A 361 -12.73 10.05 5.27
C ALA A 361 -11.35 10.36 5.86
N LEU A 362 -10.46 9.37 5.88
CA LEU A 362 -9.05 9.57 6.21
C LEU A 362 -8.40 10.58 5.25
N ILE A 363 -8.58 10.41 3.94
CA ILE A 363 -8.03 11.33 2.93
C ILE A 363 -8.62 12.74 3.12
N ALA A 364 -9.93 12.87 3.27
CA ALA A 364 -10.58 14.16 3.51
C ALA A 364 -10.04 14.85 4.78
N SER A 365 -9.85 14.10 5.86
CA SER A 365 -9.33 14.61 7.12
C SER A 365 -7.87 15.05 7.01
N VAL A 366 -7.03 14.27 6.31
CA VAL A 366 -5.62 14.61 6.03
C VAL A 366 -5.54 15.91 5.23
N VAL A 367 -6.35 16.05 4.18
CA VAL A 367 -6.37 17.28 3.37
C VAL A 367 -6.82 18.46 4.21
N LEU A 368 -7.90 18.34 5.00
CA LEU A 368 -8.36 19.41 5.90
C LEU A 368 -7.32 19.81 6.95
N ARG A 369 -6.57 18.85 7.49
CA ARG A 369 -5.52 19.10 8.48
C ARG A 369 -4.41 20.00 7.90
N ASN A 370 -4.03 19.75 6.64
CA ASN A 370 -2.98 20.51 5.94
C ASN A 370 -3.52 21.74 5.17
N HIS A 371 -4.83 21.80 4.93
CA HIS A 371 -5.54 22.87 4.23
C HIS A 371 -6.84 23.23 4.94
N LYS A 372 -6.75 24.15 5.90
CA LYS A 372 -7.91 24.56 6.71
C LYS A 372 -9.05 25.17 5.89
N ASP A 373 -8.73 25.77 4.74
CA ASP A 373 -9.70 26.36 3.82
C ASP A 373 -10.20 25.37 2.75
N ALA A 374 -9.73 24.11 2.79
CA ALA A 374 -10.23 23.10 1.86
C ALA A 374 -11.71 22.84 2.13
N ARG A 375 -12.49 22.73 1.07
CA ARG A 375 -13.91 22.37 1.16
C ARG A 375 -14.05 20.87 1.06
N VAL A 376 -14.75 20.25 2.01
CA VAL A 376 -15.13 18.84 1.93
C VAL A 376 -16.63 18.78 1.63
N LEU A 377 -16.99 18.10 0.55
CA LEU A 377 -18.38 17.91 0.14
C LEU A 377 -18.65 16.41 -0.01
N PRO A 378 -19.00 15.71 1.09
CA PRO A 378 -19.36 14.31 1.03
C PRO A 378 -20.59 14.11 0.15
N PHE A 379 -20.63 13.02 -0.61
CA PHE A 379 -21.72 12.80 -1.55
C PHE A 379 -22.09 11.33 -1.72
N GLU A 380 -23.33 11.12 -2.13
CA GLU A 380 -23.87 9.84 -2.62
C GLU A 380 -24.62 10.12 -3.94
N HIS A 381 -25.96 10.03 -3.97
CA HIS A 381 -26.74 10.55 -5.09
C HIS A 381 -26.87 12.09 -5.07
N ARG A 382 -26.57 12.72 -3.93
CA ARG A 382 -26.52 14.17 -3.71
C ARG A 382 -25.41 14.52 -2.73
N VAL A 383 -25.04 15.80 -2.65
CA VAL A 383 -24.14 16.27 -1.60
C VAL A 383 -24.85 16.19 -0.25
N VAL A 384 -24.19 15.57 0.73
CA VAL A 384 -24.68 15.40 2.09
C VAL A 384 -24.21 16.57 2.94
N ASP A 385 -25.10 17.10 3.77
CA ASP A 385 -24.78 18.23 4.65
C ASP A 385 -24.03 17.74 5.90
N ILE A 386 -22.74 17.47 5.74
CA ILE A 386 -21.83 17.13 6.82
C ILE A 386 -20.64 18.06 6.78
N GLN A 387 -20.46 18.78 7.88
CA GLN A 387 -19.27 19.57 8.13
C GLN A 387 -18.28 18.76 8.97
N LEU A 388 -17.06 18.64 8.46
CA LEU A 388 -15.94 18.11 9.22
C LEU A 388 -15.23 19.27 9.92
N ASN A 389 -14.84 19.05 11.17
CA ASN A 389 -14.04 20.02 11.90
C ASN A 389 -12.55 19.71 11.64
N PRO A 390 -11.76 20.64 11.08
CA PRO A 390 -10.34 20.43 10.85
C PRO A 390 -9.51 20.23 12.12
N ARG A 391 -10.09 20.48 13.31
CA ARG A 391 -9.45 20.25 14.61
C ARG A 391 -9.82 18.93 15.26
N ASP A 392 -10.88 18.27 14.79
CA ASP A 392 -11.24 16.95 15.31
C ASP A 392 -10.16 15.93 14.95
N SER A 393 -10.08 14.84 15.70
CA SER A 393 -9.18 13.74 15.35
C SER A 393 -9.56 13.20 13.96
N VAL A 394 -8.56 12.68 13.24
CA VAL A 394 -8.80 12.00 11.96
C VAL A 394 -9.82 10.86 12.11
N MET A 395 -9.81 10.17 13.26
CA MET A 395 -10.74 9.07 13.56
C MET A 395 -12.17 9.57 13.75
N THR A 396 -12.37 10.69 14.45
CA THR A 396 -13.68 11.29 14.69
C THR A 396 -14.33 11.71 13.38
N ASN A 397 -13.57 12.40 12.51
CA ASN A 397 -14.05 12.77 11.18
C ASN A 397 -14.34 11.53 10.32
N ALA A 398 -13.53 10.47 10.45
CA ALA A 398 -13.77 9.20 9.77
C ALA A 398 -15.10 8.55 10.16
N GLN A 399 -15.37 8.45 11.45
CA GLN A 399 -16.62 7.90 11.97
C GLN A 399 -17.85 8.71 11.52
N LYS A 400 -17.72 10.05 11.49
CA LYS A 400 -18.81 10.94 11.06
C LYS A 400 -19.20 10.76 9.59
N LEU A 401 -18.23 10.49 8.70
CA LEU A 401 -18.53 10.20 7.30
C LEU A 401 -19.07 8.78 7.11
N ALA A 402 -18.52 7.81 7.84
CA ALA A 402 -18.97 6.42 7.78
C ALA A 402 -20.42 6.24 8.26
N SER A 403 -20.94 7.11 9.14
CA SER A 403 -22.31 7.01 9.66
C SER A 403 -23.41 7.41 8.67
N VAL A 404 -23.08 8.02 7.52
CA VAL A 404 -24.09 8.39 6.51
C VAL A 404 -24.67 7.15 5.86
N GLY A 405 -23.79 6.38 5.22
CA GLY A 405 -24.09 5.12 4.60
C GLY A 405 -25.29 5.13 3.64
N GLY A 406 -25.18 5.93 2.57
CA GLY A 406 -26.17 6.07 1.51
C GLY A 406 -26.37 4.82 0.64
N GLY A 407 -26.91 5.00 -0.58
CA GLY A 407 -27.26 3.87 -1.45
C GLY A 407 -27.12 4.06 -2.97
N GLY A 408 -27.06 5.31 -3.46
CA GLY A 408 -26.83 5.59 -4.89
C GLY A 408 -25.57 6.42 -5.10
N THR A 409 -24.96 6.32 -6.28
CA THR A 409 -23.71 7.02 -6.60
C THR A 409 -23.92 7.96 -7.80
N SER A 410 -23.80 9.27 -7.54
CA SER A 410 -23.81 10.33 -8.55
C SER A 410 -22.55 11.19 -8.42
N LEU A 411 -21.52 10.84 -9.20
CA LEU A 411 -20.27 11.59 -9.19
C LEU A 411 -20.46 13.04 -9.67
N SER A 412 -21.49 13.35 -10.45
CA SER A 412 -21.71 14.73 -10.93
C SER A 412 -22.25 15.68 -9.86
N ALA A 413 -22.94 15.18 -8.84
CA ALA A 413 -23.68 15.99 -7.86
C ALA A 413 -22.82 17.05 -7.13
N PRO A 414 -21.58 16.77 -6.71
CA PRO A 414 -20.74 17.80 -6.10
C PRO A 414 -20.32 18.90 -7.07
N LEU A 415 -19.97 18.55 -8.31
CA LEU A 415 -19.62 19.54 -9.32
C LEU A 415 -20.84 20.39 -9.72
N GLU A 416 -22.03 19.81 -9.77
CA GLU A 416 -23.28 20.55 -9.97
C GLU A 416 -23.49 21.59 -8.86
N LYS A 417 -23.32 21.21 -7.58
CA LYS A 417 -23.39 22.14 -6.45
C LYS A 417 -22.36 23.26 -6.58
N LEU A 418 -21.10 22.92 -6.89
CA LEU A 418 -20.03 23.90 -7.10
C LEU A 418 -20.32 24.85 -8.27
N ASN A 419 -20.93 24.35 -9.35
CA ASN A 419 -21.37 25.15 -10.49
C ASN A 419 -22.49 26.12 -10.12
N ARG A 420 -23.50 25.65 -9.39
CA ARG A 420 -24.61 26.48 -8.90
C ARG A 420 -24.13 27.60 -7.97
N GLU A 421 -23.18 27.30 -7.10
CA GLU A 421 -22.56 28.27 -6.18
C GLU A 421 -21.53 29.19 -6.86
N ARG A 422 -21.25 28.98 -8.16
CA ARG A 422 -20.17 29.67 -8.90
C ARG A 422 -18.82 29.57 -8.20
N ALA A 423 -18.59 28.49 -7.46
CA ALA A 423 -17.36 28.25 -6.73
C ALA A 423 -16.14 28.15 -7.66
N LYS A 424 -14.96 28.47 -7.11
CA LYS A 424 -13.66 28.32 -7.76
C LYS A 424 -12.77 27.39 -6.94
N ALA A 425 -12.04 26.53 -7.63
CA ALA A 425 -11.05 25.63 -7.04
C ALA A 425 -9.95 25.37 -8.07
N ASP A 426 -8.74 25.13 -7.58
CA ASP A 426 -7.58 24.84 -8.42
C ASP A 426 -7.32 23.32 -8.48
N LEU A 427 -7.71 22.61 -7.42
CA LEU A 427 -7.65 21.15 -7.32
C LEU A 427 -8.96 20.58 -6.79
N VAL A 428 -9.56 19.65 -7.54
CA VAL A 428 -10.75 18.89 -7.12
C VAL A 428 -10.37 17.42 -7.02
N ILE A 429 -10.57 16.82 -5.84
CA ILE A 429 -10.18 15.44 -5.52
C ILE A 429 -11.44 14.63 -5.23
N TYR A 430 -11.76 13.67 -6.07
CA TYR A 430 -12.72 12.62 -5.76
C TYR A 430 -12.02 11.48 -5.02
N VAL A 431 -12.70 10.92 -4.03
CA VAL A 431 -12.30 9.66 -3.39
C VAL A 431 -13.51 8.74 -3.41
N SER A 432 -13.52 7.79 -4.34
CA SER A 432 -14.68 6.98 -4.73
C SER A 432 -14.19 5.68 -5.39
N ASP A 433 -15.07 4.70 -5.54
CA ASP A 433 -14.88 3.57 -6.48
C ASP A 433 -15.15 3.97 -7.95
N ASN A 434 -15.53 5.22 -8.19
CA ASN A 434 -15.88 5.80 -9.48
C ASN A 434 -17.05 5.13 -10.20
N GLU A 435 -17.88 4.37 -9.49
CA GLU A 435 -19.03 3.63 -10.02
C GLU A 435 -20.31 4.50 -10.08
N SER A 436 -20.26 5.62 -10.83
CA SER A 436 -21.45 6.48 -11.03
C SER A 436 -22.49 5.80 -11.91
N TRP A 437 -23.75 5.78 -11.49
CA TRP A 437 -24.83 5.18 -12.27
C TRP A 437 -26.16 5.93 -12.21
N VAL A 438 -26.41 6.72 -11.15
CA VAL A 438 -27.69 7.39 -10.92
C VAL A 438 -28.02 8.41 -12.03
N ASP A 439 -27.00 9.07 -12.57
CA ASP A 439 -27.10 10.12 -13.58
C ASP A 439 -26.75 9.64 -15.00
N ASP A 440 -26.77 8.32 -15.25
CA ASP A 440 -26.41 7.77 -16.55
C ASP A 440 -27.40 8.17 -17.66
N LYS A 441 -26.86 8.84 -18.67
CA LYS A 441 -27.60 9.24 -19.88
C LYS A 441 -27.57 8.17 -20.98
N ARG A 442 -26.93 7.02 -20.74
CA ARG A 442 -26.76 5.84 -21.64
C ARG A 442 -26.01 6.11 -22.96
N ARG A 443 -25.89 7.37 -23.39
CA ARG A 443 -25.20 7.80 -24.62
C ARG A 443 -24.59 9.19 -24.42
N GLY A 444 -23.49 9.45 -25.13
CA GLY A 444 -22.85 10.77 -25.16
C GLY A 444 -21.73 10.92 -24.13
N ALA A 445 -21.51 12.15 -23.66
CA ALA A 445 -20.57 12.41 -22.57
C ALA A 445 -21.25 12.16 -21.21
N THR A 446 -20.49 11.67 -20.23
CA THR A 446 -20.99 11.48 -18.86
C THR A 446 -21.40 12.83 -18.26
N GLU A 447 -22.34 12.82 -17.32
CA GLU A 447 -22.76 14.05 -16.66
C GLU A 447 -21.62 14.65 -15.82
N LEU A 448 -20.78 13.82 -15.20
CA LEU A 448 -19.55 14.26 -14.54
C LEU A 448 -18.67 15.12 -15.48
N LEU A 449 -18.40 14.65 -16.71
CA LEU A 449 -17.57 15.39 -17.65
C LEU A 449 -18.24 16.70 -18.09
N ARG A 450 -19.56 16.72 -18.24
CA ARG A 450 -20.32 17.94 -18.57
C ARG A 450 -20.19 18.98 -17.47
N GLN A 451 -20.41 18.58 -16.21
CA GLN A 451 -20.26 19.46 -15.05
C GLN A 451 -18.82 19.94 -14.87
N TRP A 452 -17.84 19.06 -15.13
CA TRP A 452 -16.42 19.42 -15.08
C TRP A 452 -16.03 20.47 -16.12
N GLU A 453 -16.48 20.32 -17.37
CA GLU A 453 -16.19 21.27 -18.44
C GLU A 453 -16.86 22.62 -18.20
N GLN A 454 -18.08 22.63 -17.64
CA GLN A 454 -18.72 23.85 -17.18
C GLN A 454 -17.95 24.51 -16.01
N PHE A 455 -17.41 23.72 -15.09
CA PHE A 455 -16.58 24.21 -14.00
C PHE A 455 -15.27 24.83 -14.51
N LYS A 456 -14.62 24.19 -15.48
CA LYS A 456 -13.38 24.64 -16.14
C LYS A 456 -13.52 25.98 -16.85
N LEU A 457 -14.70 26.36 -17.33
CA LEU A 457 -14.94 27.70 -17.88
C LEU A 457 -14.64 28.81 -16.86
N ARG A 458 -14.86 28.55 -15.56
CA ARG A 458 -14.58 29.51 -14.48
C ARG A 458 -13.23 29.28 -13.81
N SER A 459 -12.73 28.06 -13.85
CA SER A 459 -11.43 27.68 -13.29
C SER A 459 -10.56 26.98 -14.35
N PRO A 460 -10.01 27.70 -15.36
CA PRO A 460 -9.37 27.09 -16.52
C PRO A 460 -8.11 26.28 -16.19
N ALA A 461 -7.42 26.60 -15.10
CA ALA A 461 -6.24 25.87 -14.64
C ALA A 461 -6.58 24.68 -13.71
N ALA A 462 -7.86 24.48 -13.37
CA ALA A 462 -8.26 23.48 -12.40
C ALA A 462 -7.90 22.06 -12.85
N LYS A 463 -7.46 21.24 -11.90
CA LYS A 463 -7.17 19.81 -12.07
C LYS A 463 -8.22 18.97 -11.35
N LEU A 464 -8.62 17.89 -12.01
CA LEU A 464 -9.48 16.86 -11.44
C LEU A 464 -8.62 15.63 -11.15
N VAL A 465 -8.68 15.13 -9.92
CA VAL A 465 -8.03 13.90 -9.50
C VAL A 465 -9.12 12.96 -9.00
N CYS A 466 -9.25 11.79 -9.62
CA CYS A 466 -10.16 10.75 -9.17
C CYS A 466 -9.31 9.64 -8.53
N ILE A 467 -9.39 9.52 -7.19
CA ILE A 467 -8.78 8.43 -6.45
C ILE A 467 -9.77 7.27 -6.43
N ASP A 468 -9.35 6.17 -7.05
CA ASP A 468 -10.10 4.94 -7.21
C ASP A 468 -9.76 3.96 -6.07
N LEU A 469 -10.75 3.59 -5.26
CA LEU A 469 -10.59 2.81 -4.02
C LEU A 469 -10.87 1.31 -4.18
#